data_AF-A0AAN8WBG9-F1
#
_entry.id   AF-A0AAN8WBG9-F1
#
_cell.length_a   1.000
_cell.length_b   1.000
_cell.length_c   1.000
_cell.angle_alpha   90.00
_cell.angle_beta   90.00
_cell.angle_gamma   90.00
#
_symmetry.space_group_name_H-M   'P 1'
#
loop_
_entity.id
_entity.type
_entity.pdbx_description
1 polymer ?
#
loop_
_entity_poly.entity_id
_entity_poly.type
_entity_poly.pdbx_seq_one_letter_code
_entity_poly.pdbx_strand_id
1 'polypeptide(L)'
;MARISTVLRRSSKALKDCNLHKVLQSEIQHELSSHLYQHVQSGSLGDFSLEWDSTRSQDVVLRRKSVSGEEVAVSALLGPAIYRQEGILPREVLMKVCIRKPRLSSLLQFDCGVYNKGDGRSDFDIRKAFYLQVSTSLDPSVYRGPLFSDLDPSLQDALKEYLFAKGVGEYLTNFLLAHLHKKEQDQYVNWLQKLNAMVTDGEDIQQAASATAGVSDI
;
A
#
# COMPACT_ATOMS: atom_id res chain seq x y z
N MET A 1 -36.76 -27.02 14.47
CA MET A 1 -35.43 -26.47 14.13
C MET A 1 -34.79 -27.21 12.92
N ALA A 2 -35.46 -27.29 11.77
CA ALA A 2 -35.00 -28.11 10.62
C ALA A 2 -34.74 -27.32 9.31
N ARG A 3 -34.96 -26.00 9.30
CA ARG A 3 -34.85 -25.14 8.09
C ARG A 3 -33.49 -24.48 7.92
N ILE A 4 -32.69 -24.33 8.98
CA ILE A 4 -31.38 -23.66 8.94
C ILE A 4 -30.31 -24.58 8.32
N SER A 5 -30.41 -25.89 8.56
CA SER A 5 -29.47 -26.89 8.03
C SER A 5 -29.58 -27.12 6.52
N THR A 6 -30.78 -26.92 5.94
CA THR A 6 -31.01 -27.12 4.51
C THR A 6 -30.52 -25.95 3.67
N VAL A 7 -30.55 -24.72 4.21
CA VAL A 7 -29.98 -23.52 3.58
C VAL A 7 -28.45 -23.62 3.55
N LEU A 8 -27.82 -23.99 4.66
CA LEU A 8 -26.37 -24.22 4.74
C LEU A 8 -25.90 -25.37 3.82
N ARG A 9 -26.69 -26.45 3.69
CA ARG A 9 -26.41 -27.51 2.71
C ARG A 9 -26.54 -27.04 1.27
N ARG A 10 -27.50 -26.17 0.96
CA ARG A 10 -27.69 -25.62 -0.40
C ARG A 10 -26.61 -24.61 -0.78
N SER A 11 -26.20 -23.73 0.14
CA SER A 11 -25.08 -22.82 -0.10
C SER A 11 -23.76 -23.58 -0.25
N SER A 12 -23.50 -24.58 0.59
CA SER A 12 -22.35 -25.47 0.45
C SER A 12 -22.38 -26.31 -0.83
N LYS A 13 -23.56 -26.76 -1.28
CA LYS A 13 -23.71 -27.48 -2.56
C LYS A 13 -23.51 -26.56 -3.78
N ALA A 14 -23.93 -25.29 -3.70
CA ALA A 14 -23.66 -24.29 -4.73
C ALA A 14 -22.17 -23.86 -4.80
N LEU A 15 -21.46 -23.89 -3.66
CA LEU A 15 -19.99 -23.76 -3.60
C LEU A 15 -19.28 -24.98 -4.22
N LYS A 16 -19.82 -26.20 -3.98
CA LYS A 16 -19.33 -27.47 -4.58
C LYS A 16 -19.48 -27.55 -6.10
N ASP A 17 -20.36 -26.75 -6.72
CA ASP A 17 -20.52 -26.67 -8.17
C ASP A 17 -19.43 -25.79 -8.87
N CYS A 18 -18.33 -25.49 -8.17
CA CYS A 18 -16.95 -25.42 -8.69
C CYS A 18 -16.59 -24.41 -9.79
N ASN A 19 -17.27 -23.27 -9.92
CA ASN A 19 -16.70 -22.14 -10.67
C ASN A 19 -15.73 -21.33 -9.81
N LEU A 20 -16.08 -21.03 -8.56
CA LEU A 20 -15.28 -20.09 -7.75
C LEU A 20 -13.90 -20.64 -7.37
N HIS A 21 -13.79 -21.88 -6.86
CA HIS A 21 -12.50 -22.47 -6.51
C HIS A 21 -11.56 -22.55 -7.72
N LYS A 22 -12.07 -23.02 -8.88
CA LYS A 22 -11.30 -23.09 -10.12
C LYS A 22 -10.86 -21.71 -10.60
N VAL A 23 -11.75 -20.71 -10.52
CA VAL A 23 -11.43 -19.33 -10.89
C VAL A 23 -10.39 -18.73 -9.95
N LEU A 24 -10.48 -18.98 -8.64
CA LEU A 24 -9.47 -18.53 -7.67
C LEU A 24 -8.11 -19.18 -7.96
N GLN A 25 -8.07 -20.48 -8.24
CA GLN A 25 -6.84 -21.17 -8.63
C GLN A 25 -6.26 -20.62 -9.94
N SER A 26 -7.09 -20.39 -10.95
CA SER A 26 -6.62 -19.80 -12.21
C SER A 26 -6.09 -18.38 -12.01
N GLU A 27 -6.73 -17.58 -11.16
CA GLU A 27 -6.29 -16.22 -10.84
C GLU A 27 -4.97 -16.23 -10.07
N ILE A 28 -4.83 -17.07 -9.04
CA ILE A 28 -3.56 -17.21 -8.29
C ILE A 28 -2.44 -17.64 -9.25
N GLN A 29 -2.71 -18.61 -10.13
CA GLN A 29 -1.71 -19.07 -11.09
C GLN A 29 -1.35 -17.98 -12.10
N HIS A 30 -2.35 -17.23 -12.57
CA HIS A 30 -2.16 -16.08 -13.45
C HIS A 30 -1.23 -15.06 -12.78
N GLU A 31 -1.55 -14.63 -11.56
CA GLU A 31 -0.79 -13.62 -10.82
C GLU A 31 0.62 -14.08 -10.45
N LEU A 32 0.83 -15.36 -10.11
CA LEU A 32 2.17 -15.91 -9.84
C LEU A 32 3.02 -16.07 -11.11
N SER A 33 2.37 -16.32 -12.25
CA SER A 33 3.05 -16.37 -13.55
C SER A 33 3.30 -15.00 -14.15
N SER A 34 2.59 -13.97 -13.68
CA SER A 34 2.76 -12.61 -14.14
C SER A 34 4.12 -12.08 -13.67
N HIS A 35 4.89 -11.53 -14.60
CA HIS A 35 6.22 -10.97 -14.33
C HIS A 35 6.21 -9.45 -14.40
N LEU A 36 5.04 -8.84 -14.16
CA LEU A 36 4.78 -7.40 -14.36
C LEU A 36 5.83 -6.50 -13.70
N TYR A 37 6.33 -6.90 -12.53
CA TYR A 37 7.29 -6.13 -11.73
C TYR A 37 8.73 -6.64 -11.78
N GLN A 38 9.04 -7.71 -12.52
CA GLN A 38 10.40 -8.29 -12.56
C GLN A 38 11.44 -7.35 -13.19
N HIS A 39 11.01 -6.53 -14.15
CA HIS A 39 11.89 -5.58 -14.85
C HIS A 39 11.78 -4.14 -14.34
N VAL A 40 10.98 -3.90 -13.30
CA VAL A 40 10.89 -2.58 -12.70
C VAL A 40 12.18 -2.31 -11.94
N GLN A 41 13.01 -1.41 -12.47
CA GLN A 41 14.18 -0.92 -11.75
C GLN A 41 13.72 -0.30 -10.44
N SER A 42 14.05 -0.97 -9.35
CA SER A 42 13.82 -0.44 -8.02
C SER A 42 14.85 0.65 -7.78
N GLY A 43 14.40 1.80 -7.31
CA GLY A 43 15.31 2.84 -6.83
C GLY A 43 16.05 2.43 -5.55
N SER A 44 16.66 3.40 -4.88
CA SER A 44 17.41 3.19 -3.65
C SER A 44 16.85 4.04 -2.53
N LEU A 45 16.93 3.53 -1.30
CA LEU A 45 16.59 4.28 -0.09
C LEU A 45 17.61 5.39 0.21
N GLY A 46 18.81 5.34 -0.37
CA GLY A 46 19.89 6.26 -0.03
C GLY A 46 20.20 6.21 1.48
N ASP A 47 20.11 7.35 2.15
CA ASP A 47 20.36 7.48 3.59
C ASP A 47 19.13 7.13 4.46
N PHE A 48 17.99 6.78 3.86
CA PHE A 48 16.81 6.35 4.61
C PHE A 48 16.94 4.90 5.06
N SER A 49 16.49 4.63 6.27
CA SER A 49 16.24 3.27 6.78
C SER A 49 14.75 2.95 6.74
N LEU A 50 14.40 1.71 6.39
CA LEU A 50 13.04 1.19 6.49
C LEU A 50 12.68 0.99 7.97
N GLU A 51 11.71 1.77 8.45
CA GLU A 51 11.22 1.71 9.84
C GLU A 51 9.99 0.80 9.97
N TRP A 52 9.09 0.86 8.99
CA TRP A 52 7.85 0.07 8.97
C TRP A 52 7.52 -0.41 7.56
N ASP A 53 7.22 -1.70 7.44
CA ASP A 53 6.76 -2.33 6.20
C ASP A 53 6.06 -3.66 6.49
N SER A 54 4.93 -3.60 7.20
CA SER A 54 4.20 -4.81 7.58
C SER A 54 3.47 -5.40 6.37
N THR A 55 3.52 -6.72 6.18
CA THR A 55 2.72 -7.41 5.15
C THR A 55 1.21 -7.27 5.37
N ARG A 56 0.78 -6.78 6.54
CA ARG A 56 -0.63 -6.54 6.90
C ARG A 56 -1.06 -5.07 6.77
N SER A 57 -0.13 -4.15 6.55
CA SER A 57 -0.43 -2.73 6.32
C SER A 57 -0.16 -2.34 4.87
N GLN A 58 -0.83 -1.30 4.39
CA GLN A 58 -0.63 -0.79 3.03
C GLN A 58 0.51 0.23 2.94
N ASP A 59 0.86 0.82 4.08
CA ASP A 59 1.86 1.87 4.17
C ASP A 59 3.26 1.31 4.42
N VAL A 60 4.24 2.10 4.00
CA VAL A 60 5.64 1.98 4.39
C VAL A 60 6.08 3.26 5.08
N VAL A 61 6.96 3.12 6.08
CA VAL A 61 7.56 4.25 6.78
C VAL A 61 9.07 4.15 6.70
N LEU A 62 9.69 5.22 6.22
CA LEU A 62 11.12 5.40 6.09
C LEU A 62 11.56 6.53 7.01
N ARG A 63 12.75 6.39 7.58
CA ARG A 63 13.32 7.40 8.46
C ARG A 63 14.76 7.67 8.14
N ARG A 64 15.15 8.93 8.21
CA ARG A 64 16.53 9.38 8.11
C ARG A 64 16.80 10.36 9.25
N LYS A 65 17.91 10.15 9.95
CA LYS A 65 18.40 11.06 10.98
C LYS A 65 19.79 11.54 10.61
N SER A 66 19.93 12.86 10.49
CA SER A 66 21.21 13.48 10.18
C SER A 66 22.09 13.58 11.44
N VAL A 67 23.40 13.76 11.23
CA VAL A 67 24.37 14.08 12.29
C VAL A 67 24.02 15.39 13.03
N SER A 68 23.33 16.33 12.37
CA SER A 68 22.85 17.57 13.01
C SER A 68 21.69 17.35 13.97
N GLY A 69 21.10 16.15 14.01
CA GLY A 69 19.92 15.80 14.78
C GLY A 69 18.60 16.10 14.08
N GLU A 70 18.61 16.70 12.89
CA GLU A 70 17.43 16.81 12.03
C GLU A 70 16.95 15.42 11.59
N GLU A 71 15.64 15.21 11.65
CA GLU A 71 14.96 13.97 11.34
C GLU A 71 13.98 14.19 10.19
N VAL A 72 14.00 13.28 9.23
CA VAL A 72 13.07 13.22 8.10
C VAL A 72 12.38 11.86 8.14
N ALA A 73 11.06 11.87 8.26
CA ALA A 73 10.22 10.68 8.17
C ALA A 73 9.38 10.76 6.90
N VAL A 74 9.30 9.65 6.16
CA VAL A 74 8.49 9.52 4.95
C VAL A 74 7.52 8.38 5.17
N SER A 75 6.23 8.65 5.14
CA SER A 75 5.18 7.63 5.11
C SER A 75 4.56 7.61 3.72
N ALA A 76 4.42 6.44 3.12
CA ALA A 76 3.90 6.32 1.76
C ALA A 76 2.97 5.13 1.61
N LEU A 77 1.93 5.28 0.80
CA LEU A 77 0.99 4.22 0.44
C LEU A 77 0.50 4.42 -0.99
N LEU A 78 -0.04 3.36 -1.60
CA LEU A 78 -0.54 3.43 -2.96
C LEU A 78 -1.85 4.24 -3.02
N GLY A 79 -1.92 5.25 -3.88
CA GLY A 79 -3.11 6.08 -4.08
C GLY A 79 -4.28 5.27 -4.62
N PRO A 80 -5.50 5.81 -4.70
CA PRO A 80 -6.69 5.06 -5.12
C PRO A 80 -6.54 4.44 -6.51
N ALA A 81 -7.27 3.35 -6.79
CA ALA A 81 -7.28 2.73 -8.11
C ALA A 81 -7.85 3.69 -9.16
N ILE A 82 -7.10 3.90 -10.24
CA ILE A 82 -7.52 4.73 -11.39
C ILE A 82 -7.73 3.79 -12.58
N TYR A 83 -9.00 3.46 -12.86
CA TYR A 83 -9.38 2.50 -13.91
C TYR A 83 -9.10 2.98 -15.36
N ARG A 84 -8.51 4.17 -15.56
CA ARG A 84 -8.23 4.74 -16.89
C ARG A 84 -6.75 4.81 -17.26
N GLN A 85 -5.84 4.47 -16.36
CA GLN A 85 -4.41 4.66 -16.59
C GLN A 85 -3.76 3.34 -17.01
N GLU A 86 -3.36 3.28 -18.28
CA GLU A 86 -2.57 2.17 -18.83
C GLU A 86 -1.10 2.32 -18.40
N GLY A 87 -0.46 1.21 -17.99
CA GLY A 87 0.94 1.20 -17.59
C GLY A 87 1.24 0.19 -16.48
N ILE A 88 2.52 -0.12 -16.26
CA ILE A 88 2.99 -1.10 -15.25
C ILE A 88 2.80 -0.57 -13.83
N LEU A 89 2.92 0.75 -13.63
CA LEU A 89 2.76 1.45 -12.35
C LEU A 89 1.67 2.53 -12.50
N PRO A 90 0.39 2.12 -12.66
CA PRO A 90 -0.67 3.02 -13.09
C PRO A 90 -1.17 3.94 -11.98
N ARG A 91 -0.86 3.63 -10.71
CA ARG A 91 -1.29 4.41 -9.55
C ARG A 91 -0.14 5.25 -9.03
N GLU A 92 -0.45 6.49 -8.71
CA GLU A 92 0.49 7.31 -7.94
C GLU A 92 0.65 6.77 -6.52
N VAL A 93 1.79 7.09 -5.91
CA VAL A 93 2.03 6.88 -4.48
C VAL A 93 1.71 8.17 -3.74
N LEU A 94 0.88 8.06 -2.72
CA LEU A 94 0.62 9.15 -1.78
C LEU A 94 1.72 9.14 -0.73
N MET A 95 2.53 10.19 -0.70
CA MET A 95 3.70 10.31 0.16
C MET A 95 3.54 11.49 1.12
N LYS A 96 3.73 11.25 2.41
CA LYS A 96 3.83 12.28 3.44
C LYS A 96 5.26 12.41 3.90
N VAL A 97 5.83 13.61 3.81
CA VAL A 97 7.18 13.91 4.27
C VAL A 97 7.11 14.81 5.50
N CYS A 98 7.66 14.35 6.61
CA CYS A 98 7.66 15.02 7.90
C CYS A 98 9.10 15.37 8.29
N ILE A 99 9.39 16.65 8.50
CA ILE A 99 10.73 17.15 8.85
C ILE A 99 10.69 17.81 10.22
N ARG A 100 11.53 17.30 11.13
CA ARG A 100 11.66 17.80 12.50
C ARG A 100 13.09 18.21 12.76
N LYS A 101 13.28 19.41 13.32
CA LYS A 101 14.59 19.89 13.77
C LYS A 101 14.73 19.69 15.29
N PRO A 102 15.92 19.33 15.79
CA PRO A 102 16.09 18.94 17.19
C PRO A 102 15.83 20.08 18.18
N ARG A 103 16.01 21.33 17.75
CA ARG A 103 15.81 22.54 18.58
C ARG A 103 14.43 23.17 18.43
N LEU A 104 13.56 22.59 17.59
CA LEU A 104 12.22 23.10 17.35
C LEU A 104 11.19 22.09 17.84
N SER A 105 10.19 22.57 18.57
CA SER A 105 8.99 21.81 18.93
C SER A 105 7.94 21.87 17.83
N SER A 106 8.38 21.89 16.58
CA SER A 106 7.53 21.97 15.40
C SER A 106 7.98 21.03 14.30
N LEU A 107 7.03 20.72 13.43
CA LEU A 107 7.15 19.79 12.34
C LEU A 107 6.69 20.48 11.05
N LEU A 108 7.46 20.33 10.00
CA LEU A 108 7.03 20.68 8.65
C LEU A 108 6.55 19.40 7.97
N GLN A 109 5.31 19.38 7.50
CA GLN A 109 4.73 18.24 6.79
C GLN A 109 4.42 18.64 5.35
N PHE A 110 4.73 17.75 4.41
CA PHE A 110 4.34 17.87 3.01
C PHE A 110 3.51 16.66 2.61
N ASP A 111 2.39 16.91 1.92
CA ASP A 111 1.65 15.87 1.23
C ASP A 111 2.04 15.93 -0.25
N CYS A 112 2.58 14.84 -0.77
CA CYS A 112 3.10 14.72 -2.13
C CYS A 112 2.39 13.58 -2.88
N GLY A 113 2.26 13.74 -4.20
CA GLY A 113 1.91 12.64 -5.12
C GLY A 113 3.13 12.26 -5.94
N VAL A 114 3.53 10.99 -5.88
CA VAL A 114 4.65 10.44 -6.64
C VAL A 114 4.11 9.66 -7.83
N TYR A 115 4.61 9.93 -9.03
CA TYR A 115 4.11 9.33 -10.26
C TYR A 115 5.26 8.89 -11.18
N ASN A 116 4.97 7.89 -12.01
CA ASN A 116 5.88 7.43 -13.04
C ASN A 116 5.87 8.42 -14.21
N LYS A 117 7.05 8.86 -14.65
CA LYS A 117 7.24 9.76 -15.80
C LYS A 117 7.43 9.03 -17.13
N GLY A 118 7.55 7.70 -17.11
CA GLY A 118 8.02 6.89 -18.23
C GLY A 118 9.51 6.55 -18.11
N ASP A 119 9.97 5.59 -18.91
CA ASP A 119 11.38 5.19 -19.03
C ASP A 119 12.06 4.77 -17.72
N GLY A 120 11.30 4.28 -16.73
CA GLY A 120 11.82 3.89 -15.42
C GLY A 120 12.15 5.06 -14.49
N ARG A 121 11.71 6.28 -14.84
CA ARG A 121 11.92 7.48 -14.04
C ARG A 121 10.63 7.89 -13.34
N SER A 122 10.77 8.57 -12.21
CA SER A 122 9.65 9.11 -11.46
C SER A 122 9.90 10.55 -11.06
N ASP A 123 8.81 11.22 -10.69
CA ASP A 123 8.83 12.54 -10.10
C ASP A 123 7.70 12.63 -9.07
N PHE A 124 7.65 13.76 -8.37
CA PHE A 124 6.61 14.04 -7.40
C PHE A 124 6.18 15.51 -7.46
N ASP A 125 4.92 15.74 -7.11
CA ASP A 125 4.37 17.07 -6.92
C ASP A 125 3.97 17.27 -5.46
N ILE A 126 4.19 18.47 -4.94
CA ILE A 126 3.73 18.87 -3.61
C ILE A 126 2.29 19.36 -3.74
N ARG A 127 1.39 18.78 -2.94
CA ARG A 127 -0.03 19.14 -2.92
C ARG A 127 -0.36 20.09 -1.80
N LYS A 128 0.28 19.89 -0.65
CA LYS A 128 0.06 20.67 0.57
C LYS A 128 1.36 20.75 1.37
N ALA A 129 1.56 21.88 2.03
CA ALA A 129 2.65 22.11 2.96
C ALA A 129 2.09 22.68 4.27
N PHE A 130 2.31 21.98 5.37
CA PHE A 130 1.78 22.30 6.69
C PHE A 130 2.90 22.59 7.67
N TYR A 131 2.72 23.63 8.47
CA TYR A 131 3.47 23.81 9.69
C TYR A 131 2.62 23.32 10.87
N LEU A 132 3.15 22.38 11.64
CA LEU A 132 2.48 21.80 12.79
C LEU A 132 3.32 22.03 14.04
N GLN A 133 2.71 22.53 15.11
CA GLN A 133 3.36 22.61 16.41
C GLN A 133 3.14 21.29 17.16
N VAL A 134 4.20 20.73 17.75
CA VAL A 134 4.14 19.41 18.42
C VAL A 134 3.20 19.43 19.63
N SER A 135 3.00 20.60 20.24
CA SER A 135 2.09 20.79 21.38
C SER A 135 0.61 20.90 20.99
N THR A 136 0.29 21.13 19.71
CA THR A 136 -1.09 21.22 19.26
C THR A 136 -1.59 19.83 18.87
N SER A 137 -2.73 19.41 19.43
CA SER A 137 -3.48 18.28 18.89
C SER A 137 -3.80 18.55 17.41
N LEU A 138 -4.04 17.50 16.62
CA LEU A 138 -4.45 17.60 15.20
C LEU A 138 -5.88 18.15 15.04
N ASP A 139 -6.22 19.19 15.81
CA ASP A 139 -7.48 19.90 15.76
C ASP A 139 -7.69 20.47 14.34
N PRO A 140 -8.89 20.27 13.74
CA PRO A 140 -9.30 20.91 12.50
C PRO A 140 -9.14 22.44 12.49
N SER A 141 -9.14 23.09 13.66
CA SER A 141 -8.98 24.54 13.80
C SER A 141 -7.57 25.04 13.50
N VAL A 142 -6.56 24.15 13.53
CA VAL A 142 -5.16 24.53 13.29
C VAL A 142 -4.96 24.86 11.81
N TYR A 143 -4.46 26.07 11.53
CA TYR A 143 -4.18 26.52 10.18
C TYR A 143 -3.27 25.54 9.43
N ARG A 144 -3.72 25.12 8.25
CA ARG A 144 -3.07 24.10 7.42
C ARG A 144 -2.29 24.68 6.23
N GLY A 145 -2.06 25.99 6.23
CA GLY A 145 -1.49 26.66 5.07
C GLY A 145 -2.54 26.95 3.99
N PRO A 146 -2.17 27.78 2.99
CA PRO A 146 -3.02 28.04 1.83
C PRO A 146 -3.04 26.83 0.90
N LEU A 147 -3.80 26.92 -0.20
CA LEU A 147 -3.63 25.98 -1.31
C LEU A 147 -2.22 26.12 -1.88
N PHE A 148 -1.55 24.99 -2.12
CA PHE A 148 -0.17 25.02 -2.62
C PHE A 148 -0.06 25.70 -4.00
N SER A 149 -1.09 25.52 -4.84
CA SER A 149 -1.20 26.15 -6.16
C SER A 149 -1.21 27.68 -6.12
N ASP A 150 -1.62 28.26 -4.99
CA ASP A 150 -1.76 29.72 -4.83
C ASP A 150 -0.46 30.36 -4.35
N LEU A 151 0.55 29.56 -4.02
CA LEU A 151 1.87 30.04 -3.64
C LEU A 151 2.59 30.62 -4.86
N ASP A 152 3.48 31.59 -4.62
CA ASP A 152 4.39 32.08 -5.64
C ASP A 152 5.19 30.91 -6.28
N PRO A 153 5.32 30.85 -7.62
CA PRO A 153 6.02 29.76 -8.29
C PRO A 153 7.45 29.53 -7.80
N SER A 154 8.20 30.61 -7.50
CA SER A 154 9.57 30.48 -6.99
C SER A 154 9.62 29.83 -5.60
N LEU A 155 8.59 30.07 -4.78
CA LEU A 155 8.45 29.39 -3.50
C LEU A 155 8.10 27.91 -3.68
N GLN A 156 7.24 27.57 -4.65
CA GLN A 156 6.92 26.17 -4.96
C GLN A 156 8.18 25.40 -5.38
N ASP A 157 8.99 25.99 -6.27
CA ASP A 157 10.25 25.40 -6.74
C ASP A 157 11.24 25.23 -5.59
N ALA A 158 11.44 26.27 -4.75
CA ALA A 158 12.33 26.21 -3.61
C ALA A 158 11.92 25.15 -2.57
N LEU A 159 10.61 24.92 -2.36
CA LEU A 159 10.13 23.85 -1.48
C LEU A 159 10.40 22.47 -2.07
N LYS A 160 10.30 22.31 -3.39
CA LYS A 160 10.65 21.05 -4.08
C LYS A 160 12.15 20.78 -3.99
N GLU A 161 13.00 21.78 -4.25
CA GLU A 161 14.46 21.71 -4.08
C GLU A 161 14.86 21.39 -2.63
N TYR A 162 14.14 21.98 -1.66
CA TYR A 162 14.36 21.68 -0.25
C TYR A 162 14.12 20.19 0.05
N LEU A 163 13.05 19.59 -0.48
CA LEU A 163 12.79 18.15 -0.32
C LEU A 163 13.83 17.28 -1.03
N PHE A 164 14.31 17.68 -2.22
CA PHE A 164 15.44 17.01 -2.88
C PHE A 164 16.70 17.00 -2.01
N ALA A 165 17.06 18.14 -1.41
CA ALA A 165 18.17 18.24 -0.46
C ALA A 165 17.94 17.40 0.82
N LYS A 166 16.67 17.09 1.14
CA LYS A 166 16.30 16.14 2.20
C LYS A 166 16.31 14.67 1.77
N GLY A 167 16.83 14.36 0.58
CA GLY A 167 16.94 13.00 0.07
C GLY A 167 15.65 12.46 -0.57
N VAL A 168 14.62 13.30 -0.71
CA VAL A 168 13.40 12.96 -1.44
C VAL A 168 13.63 13.21 -2.92
N GLY A 169 14.33 12.28 -3.57
CA GLY A 169 14.70 12.37 -4.99
C GLY A 169 14.22 11.20 -5.83
N GLU A 170 14.67 11.15 -7.09
CA GLU A 170 14.27 10.13 -8.08
C GLU A 170 14.55 8.69 -7.59
N TYR A 171 15.68 8.46 -6.91
CA TYR A 171 15.98 7.15 -6.33
C TYR A 171 14.96 6.71 -5.28
N LEU A 172 14.56 7.60 -4.38
CA LEU A 172 13.58 7.28 -3.34
C LEU A 172 12.20 7.06 -3.95
N THR A 173 11.80 7.93 -4.88
CA THR A 173 10.49 7.87 -5.53
C THR A 173 10.34 6.65 -6.44
N ASN A 174 11.40 6.25 -7.16
CA ASN A 174 11.44 4.99 -7.90
C ASN A 174 11.32 3.78 -6.97
N PHE A 175 12.02 3.80 -5.82
CA PHE A 175 11.88 2.75 -4.81
C PHE A 175 10.43 2.66 -4.32
N LEU A 176 9.82 3.77 -3.92
CA LEU A 176 8.47 3.79 -3.38
C LEU A 176 7.44 3.27 -4.39
N LEU A 177 7.51 3.71 -5.66
CA LEU A 177 6.61 3.24 -6.71
C LEU A 177 6.73 1.73 -6.93
N ALA A 178 7.95 1.23 -7.14
CA ALA A 178 8.21 -0.19 -7.40
C ALA A 178 7.78 -1.05 -6.20
N HIS A 179 8.19 -0.65 -5.00
CA HIS A 179 7.96 -1.39 -3.77
C HIS A 179 6.48 -1.46 -3.42
N LEU A 180 5.74 -0.35 -3.47
CA LEU A 180 4.32 -0.34 -3.08
C LEU A 180 3.43 -1.09 -4.07
N HIS A 181 3.71 -1.05 -5.37
CA HIS A 181 2.97 -1.86 -6.34
C HIS A 181 3.23 -3.36 -6.15
N LYS A 182 4.50 -3.75 -5.97
CA LYS A 182 4.86 -5.14 -5.69
C LYS A 182 4.24 -5.61 -4.36
N LYS A 183 4.27 -4.76 -3.33
CA LYS A 183 3.66 -5.04 -2.04
C LYS A 183 2.16 -5.29 -2.16
N GLU A 184 1.44 -4.46 -2.92
CA GLU A 184 0.00 -4.66 -3.13
C GLU A 184 -0.30 -5.95 -3.91
N GLN A 185 0.54 -6.28 -4.91
CA GLN A 185 0.48 -7.55 -5.63
C GLN A 185 0.64 -8.75 -4.70
N ASP A 186 1.69 -8.75 -3.86
CA ASP A 186 1.96 -9.84 -2.92
C ASP A 186 0.81 -9.98 -1.89
N GLN A 187 0.25 -8.86 -1.45
CA GLN A 187 -0.91 -8.84 -0.55
C GLN A 187 -2.17 -9.40 -1.23
N TYR A 188 -2.40 -9.07 -2.50
CA TYR A 188 -3.51 -9.59 -3.28
C TYR A 188 -3.41 -11.11 -3.45
N VAL A 189 -2.25 -11.63 -3.85
CA VAL A 189 -2.02 -13.07 -3.99
C VAL A 189 -2.23 -13.79 -2.65
N ASN A 190 -1.70 -13.26 -1.55
CA ASN A 190 -1.91 -13.82 -0.21
C ASN A 190 -3.39 -13.77 0.21
N TRP A 191 -4.12 -12.72 -0.16
CA TRP A 191 -5.56 -12.62 0.07
C TRP A 191 -6.34 -13.68 -0.72
N LEU A 192 -6.02 -13.88 -2.00
CA LEU A 192 -6.59 -14.94 -2.83
C LEU A 192 -6.32 -16.33 -2.26
N GLN A 193 -5.08 -16.60 -1.82
CA GLN A 193 -4.72 -17.88 -1.21
C GLN A 193 -5.52 -18.16 0.07
N LYS A 194 -5.70 -17.16 0.94
CA LYS A 194 -6.52 -17.28 2.14
C LYS A 194 -7.99 -17.50 1.81
N LEU A 195 -8.52 -16.77 0.83
CA LEU A 195 -9.89 -16.96 0.35
C LEU A 195 -10.09 -18.36 -0.20
N ASN A 196 -9.13 -18.85 -1.00
CA ASN A 196 -9.15 -20.20 -1.54
C ASN A 196 -9.16 -21.25 -0.41
N ALA A 197 -8.30 -21.09 0.61
CA ALA A 197 -8.29 -21.95 1.79
C ALA A 197 -9.63 -21.93 2.53
N MET A 198 -10.26 -20.77 2.72
CA MET A 198 -11.58 -20.69 3.36
C MET A 198 -12.69 -21.40 2.57
N VAL A 199 -12.60 -21.41 1.24
CA VAL A 199 -13.54 -22.11 0.36
C VAL A 199 -13.34 -23.62 0.46
N THR A 200 -12.10 -24.11 0.58
CA THR A 200 -11.75 -25.53 0.67
C THR A 200 -11.86 -26.11 2.08
N ASP A 201 -11.57 -25.36 3.14
CA ASP A 201 -11.65 -25.83 4.53
C ASP A 201 -13.10 -26.14 4.96
N GLY A 202 -14.08 -25.56 4.25
CA GLY A 202 -15.49 -25.96 4.35
C GLY A 202 -15.78 -27.38 3.81
N GLU A 203 -14.85 -27.99 3.08
CA GLU A 203 -14.96 -29.32 2.49
C GLU A 203 -14.49 -30.42 3.44
N ASP A 204 -13.41 -30.19 4.20
CA ASP A 204 -12.84 -31.18 5.13
C ASP A 204 -13.76 -31.49 6.33
N ILE A 205 -14.45 -30.48 6.87
CA ILE A 205 -15.43 -30.68 7.95
C ILE A 205 -16.63 -31.51 7.48
N GLN A 206 -16.96 -31.45 6.18
CA GLN A 206 -18.06 -32.25 5.62
C GLN A 206 -17.64 -33.67 5.23
N GLN A 207 -16.39 -33.90 4.81
CA GLN A 207 -15.86 -35.25 4.57
C GLN A 207 -15.66 -36.03 5.88
N ALA A 208 -15.16 -35.39 6.95
CA ALA A 208 -15.04 -36.01 8.27
C ALA A 208 -16.40 -36.40 8.89
N ALA A 209 -17.43 -35.56 8.69
CA ALA A 209 -18.80 -35.85 9.13
C ALA A 209 -19.50 -36.94 8.28
N SER A 210 -19.07 -37.15 7.03
CA SER A 210 -19.60 -38.20 6.15
C SER A 210 -18.96 -39.56 6.42
N ALA A 211 -17.66 -39.57 6.74
CA ALA A 211 -16.92 -40.79 7.09
C ALA A 211 -17.33 -41.37 8.45
N THR A 212 -17.74 -40.54 9.40
CA THR A 212 -18.24 -40.99 10.72
C THR A 212 -19.66 -41.56 10.66
N ALA A 213 -20.48 -41.19 9.66
CA ALA A 213 -21.83 -41.72 9.48
C ALA A 213 -21.87 -43.06 8.71
N GLY A 214 -20.79 -43.45 8.03
CA GLY A 214 -20.69 -44.69 7.23
C GLY A 214 -20.14 -45.91 7.97
N VAL A 215 -19.79 -45.79 9.25
CA VAL A 215 -19.16 -46.89 10.05
C VAL A 215 -20.16 -47.55 11.01
N SER A 216 -21.43 -47.14 11.00
CA SER A 216 -22.45 -47.65 11.94
C SER A 216 -23.50 -48.58 11.33
N ASP A 217 -23.22 -49.20 10.18
CA ASP A 217 -24.05 -50.27 9.60
C ASP A 217 -23.15 -51.44 9.12
N ILE A 218 -22.56 -52.18 10.08
CA ILE A 218 -22.30 -53.64 10.00
C ILE A 218 -22.49 -54.22 11.40
#